data_AF-A0AAV0QR66-F1
#
_entry.id   AF-A0AAV0QR66-F1
#
_cell.length_a   1.000
_cell.length_b   1.000
_cell.length_c   1.000
_cell.angle_alpha   90.00
_cell.angle_beta   90.00
_cell.angle_gamma   90.00
#
_symmetry.space_group_name_H-M   'P 1'
#
loop_
_entity.id
_entity.type
_entity.pdbx_description
1 polymer ?
#
loop_
_entity_poly.entity_id
_entity_poly.type
_entity_poly.pdbx_seq_one_letter_code
_entity_poly.pdbx_strand_id
1 'polypeptide(L)'
;MEGYELSMATRSFKVFKLRDDEEGDRGVSSRFVEVKDLNGDAVFVGDNYLTAVRAREFEGVRSDSVYYTDDFSEFNFPDVNLGPHDVGVFNVKEKKFGSFYVSTPAQNRDMPPPIWIFPTIAPDMD
;
A
#
# COMPACT_ATOMS: atom_id res chain seq x y z
N MET A 1 28.02 -13.20 17.82
CA MET A 1 26.93 -13.75 16.99
C MET A 1 26.48 -12.62 16.09
N GLU A 2 26.82 -12.66 14.81
CA GLU A 2 26.25 -11.73 13.82
C GLU A 2 24.76 -12.03 13.76
N GLY A 3 23.96 -11.11 14.32
CA GLY A 3 22.51 -11.20 14.25
C GLY A 3 22.10 -11.00 12.80
N TYR A 4 21.41 -11.99 12.24
CA TYR A 4 20.74 -11.81 10.97
C TYR A 4 19.65 -10.75 11.18
N GLU A 5 19.86 -9.57 10.60
CA GLU A 5 18.83 -8.53 10.54
C GLU A 5 17.78 -9.03 9.53
N LEU A 6 16.73 -9.71 10.03
CA LEU A 6 15.60 -10.10 9.21
C LEU A 6 14.81 -8.83 8.87
N SER A 7 15.17 -8.14 7.79
CA SER A 7 14.37 -7.03 7.28
C SER A 7 13.19 -7.59 6.46
N MET A 8 11.98 -7.52 6.99
CA MET A 8 10.75 -7.83 6.24
C MET A 8 10.36 -6.64 5.37
N ALA A 9 11.19 -6.33 4.36
CA ALA A 9 10.97 -5.19 3.47
C ALA A 9 10.35 -5.61 2.13
N THR A 10 9.36 -4.86 1.69
CA THR A 10 8.68 -5.05 0.40
C THR A 10 9.67 -4.87 -0.75
N ARG A 11 9.72 -5.88 -1.64
CA ARG A 11 10.68 -5.92 -2.75
C ARG A 11 10.09 -5.52 -4.10
N SER A 12 8.78 -5.68 -4.28
CA SER A 12 8.10 -5.38 -5.55
C SER A 12 6.59 -5.40 -5.39
N PHE A 13 5.89 -4.70 -6.29
CA PHE A 13 4.46 -4.81 -6.45
C PHE A 13 4.09 -5.38 -7.82
N LYS A 14 3.02 -6.17 -7.84
CA LYS A 14 2.24 -6.45 -9.05
C LYS A 14 0.82 -5.95 -8.80
N VAL A 15 0.34 -5.09 -9.68
CA VAL A 15 -1.01 -4.51 -9.55
C VAL A 15 -1.90 -5.11 -10.60
N PHE A 16 -3.10 -5.54 -10.21
CA PHE A 16 -4.09 -6.12 -11.10
C PHE A 16 -5.37 -5.30 -11.06
N LYS A 17 -5.97 -5.10 -12.23
CA LYS A 17 -7.31 -4.51 -12.37
C LYS A 17 -8.27 -5.56 -12.90
N LEU A 18 -9.43 -5.69 -12.26
CA LEU A 18 -10.52 -6.49 -12.79
C LEU A 18 -11.06 -5.80 -14.06
N ARG A 19 -11.15 -6.55 -15.15
CA ARG A 19 -11.76 -6.11 -16.40
C ARG A 19 -12.85 -7.09 -16.78
N ASP A 20 -13.97 -6.56 -17.21
CA ASP A 20 -15.01 -7.35 -17.84
C ASP A 20 -14.57 -7.66 -19.28
N ASP A 21 -14.75 -8.91 -19.66
CA ASP A 21 -14.62 -9.34 -21.04
C ASP A 21 -15.90 -9.01 -21.82
N GLU A 22 -15.82 -9.09 -23.15
CA GLU A 22 -16.99 -8.87 -24.00
C GLU A 22 -18.10 -9.88 -23.68
N GLU A 23 -19.35 -9.41 -23.72
CA GLU A 23 -20.52 -10.24 -23.47
C GLU A 23 -20.63 -11.33 -24.55
N GLY A 24 -20.43 -12.58 -24.14
CA GLY A 24 -20.66 -13.75 -24.98
C GLY A 24 -21.95 -14.47 -24.62
N ASP A 25 -22.29 -15.52 -25.38
CA ASP A 25 -23.51 -16.33 -25.19
C ASP A 25 -23.67 -16.95 -23.78
N ARG A 26 -22.64 -16.92 -22.93
CA ARG A 26 -22.64 -17.45 -21.55
C ARG A 26 -22.66 -16.36 -20.47
N GLY A 27 -22.85 -15.10 -20.86
CA GLY A 27 -22.83 -13.92 -19.98
C GLY A 27 -21.47 -13.22 -19.91
N VAL A 28 -21.39 -12.21 -19.05
CA VAL A 28 -20.17 -11.42 -18.80
C VAL A 28 -19.21 -12.22 -17.92
N SER A 29 -18.00 -12.48 -18.40
CA SER A 29 -16.88 -12.95 -17.57
C SER A 29 -15.99 -11.78 -17.18
N SER A 30 -15.34 -11.84 -16.02
CA SER A 30 -14.34 -10.86 -15.62
C SER A 30 -13.00 -11.54 -15.36
N ARG A 31 -11.90 -10.85 -15.65
CA ARG A 31 -10.54 -11.34 -15.41
C ARG A 31 -9.64 -10.27 -14.83
N PHE A 32 -8.68 -10.70 -14.02
CA PHE A 32 -7.62 -9.83 -13.52
C PHE A 32 -6.55 -9.64 -14.60
N VAL A 33 -6.28 -8.38 -14.93
CA VAL A 33 -5.22 -8.00 -15.86
C VAL A 33 -4.17 -7.22 -15.09
N GLU A 34 -2.91 -7.67 -15.16
CA GLU A 34 -1.80 -6.94 -14.57
C GLU A 34 -1.66 -5.58 -15.29
N VAL A 35 -1.68 -4.49 -14.52
CA VAL A 35 -1.50 -3.13 -15.01
C VAL A 35 -0.09 -2.64 -14.73
N LYS A 36 0.42 -1.76 -15.60
CA LYS A 36 1.76 -1.16 -15.49
C LYS A 36 1.73 0.30 -15.05
N ASP A 37 0.55 0.85 -14.84
CA ASP A 37 0.29 2.18 -14.30
C ASP A 37 -1.09 2.19 -13.62
N LEU A 38 -1.41 3.28 -12.94
CA LEU A 38 -2.71 3.50 -12.28
C LEU A 38 -3.51 4.61 -12.98
N ASN A 39 -3.09 5.03 -14.17
CA ASN A 39 -3.72 6.09 -14.96
C ASN A 39 -3.97 7.39 -14.17
N GLY A 40 -2.97 7.79 -13.37
CA GLY A 40 -3.07 9.00 -12.55
C GLY A 40 -3.66 8.77 -11.15
N ASP A 41 -4.12 7.57 -10.84
CA ASP A 41 -4.62 7.23 -9.51
C ASP A 41 -3.48 6.92 -8.54
N ALA A 42 -3.77 6.96 -7.25
CA ALA A 42 -2.92 6.48 -6.18
C ALA A 42 -3.70 5.47 -5.34
N VAL A 43 -3.03 4.41 -4.90
CA VAL A 43 -3.61 3.36 -4.07
C VAL A 43 -2.95 3.40 -2.70
N PHE A 44 -3.75 3.29 -1.65
CA PHE A 44 -3.31 3.18 -0.27
C PHE A 44 -3.64 1.77 0.20
N VAL A 45 -2.63 1.05 0.67
CA VAL A 45 -2.72 -0.34 1.12
C VAL A 45 -2.15 -0.40 2.53
N GLY A 46 -2.95 -0.90 3.46
CA GLY A 46 -2.50 -1.29 4.78
C GLY A 46 -3.38 -2.41 5.28
N ASP A 47 -3.04 -2.97 6.44
CA ASP A 47 -3.86 -4.03 7.06
C ASP A 47 -5.30 -3.58 7.31
N ASN A 48 -5.49 -2.29 7.58
CA ASN A 48 -6.80 -1.74 7.94
C ASN A 48 -7.65 -1.24 6.77
N TYR A 49 -7.05 -0.83 5.64
CA TYR A 49 -7.78 -0.31 4.48
C TYR A 49 -7.05 -0.55 3.17
N LEU A 50 -7.84 -0.81 2.14
CA LEU A 50 -7.45 -0.72 0.74
C LEU A 50 -8.34 0.30 0.06
N THR A 51 -7.77 1.39 -0.44
CA THR A 51 -8.54 2.40 -1.20
C THR A 51 -7.71 3.01 -2.32
N ALA A 52 -8.40 3.59 -3.29
CA ALA A 52 -7.80 4.30 -4.41
C ALA A 52 -8.41 5.70 -4.51
N VAL A 53 -7.57 6.69 -4.82
CA VAL A 53 -7.98 8.08 -5.02
C VAL A 53 -7.39 8.61 -6.32
N ARG A 54 -8.06 9.61 -6.91
CA ARG A 54 -7.47 10.39 -8.00
C ARG A 54 -6.36 11.27 -7.43
N ALA A 55 -5.10 11.01 -7.77
CA ALA A 55 -3.98 11.73 -7.15
C ALA A 55 -4.07 13.25 -7.34
N ARG A 56 -4.57 13.70 -8.49
CA ARG A 56 -4.77 15.13 -8.82
C ARG A 56 -5.75 15.87 -7.90
N GLU A 57 -6.57 15.17 -7.13
CA GLU A 57 -7.56 15.76 -6.21
C GLU A 57 -6.97 16.04 -4.82
N PHE A 58 -5.74 15.57 -4.55
CA PHE A 58 -5.13 15.67 -3.23
C PHE A 58 -3.68 16.20 -3.34
N GLU A 59 -3.42 17.33 -2.70
CA GLU A 59 -2.06 17.88 -2.64
C GLU A 59 -1.10 16.90 -1.93
N GLY A 60 0.10 16.72 -2.49
CA GLY A 60 1.12 15.81 -1.95
C GLY A 60 0.93 14.33 -2.33
N VAL A 61 -0.20 13.95 -2.94
CA VAL A 61 -0.40 12.60 -3.47
C VAL A 61 0.21 12.48 -4.86
N ARG A 62 1.11 11.51 -5.02
CA ARG A 62 1.81 11.25 -6.28
C ARG A 62 0.99 10.30 -7.15
N SER A 63 0.84 10.62 -8.43
CA SER A 63 0.20 9.72 -9.39
C SER A 63 0.95 8.40 -9.55
N ASP A 64 0.24 7.37 -9.98
CA ASP A 64 0.77 6.04 -10.27
C ASP A 64 1.53 5.42 -9.08
N SER A 65 1.17 5.80 -7.85
CA SER A 65 1.85 5.38 -6.63
C SER A 65 0.98 4.48 -5.77
N VAL A 66 1.60 3.44 -5.21
CA VAL A 66 1.09 2.61 -4.13
C VAL A 66 1.75 3.08 -2.84
N TYR A 67 0.97 3.62 -1.92
CA TYR A 67 1.36 3.91 -0.55
C TYR A 67 1.06 2.69 0.29
N TYR A 68 2.06 2.13 0.94
CA TYR A 68 1.92 0.91 1.71
C TYR A 68 2.40 1.09 3.15
N THR A 69 1.70 0.45 4.08
CA THR A 69 2.12 0.28 5.46
C THR A 69 2.36 -1.19 5.74
N ASP A 70 3.23 -1.44 6.71
CA ASP A 70 3.53 -2.78 7.20
C ASP A 70 2.26 -3.52 7.62
N ASP A 71 2.14 -4.80 7.24
CA ASP A 71 1.09 -5.72 7.71
C ASP A 71 1.56 -6.52 8.93
N PHE A 72 2.83 -6.36 9.32
CA PHE A 72 3.44 -7.09 10.39
C PHE A 72 3.32 -6.37 11.73
N SER A 73 2.83 -7.10 12.71
CA SER A 73 2.80 -6.68 14.10
C SER A 73 3.92 -7.39 14.87
N GLU A 74 4.89 -6.62 15.38
CA GLU A 74 6.00 -7.10 16.22
C GLU A 74 5.51 -7.90 17.45
N PHE A 75 4.24 -7.73 17.85
CA PHE A 75 3.60 -8.51 18.91
C PHE A 75 3.61 -10.02 18.67
N ASN A 76 3.69 -10.47 17.42
CA ASN A 76 3.77 -11.90 17.11
C ASN A 76 5.15 -12.51 17.44
N PHE A 77 6.20 -11.68 17.58
CA PHE A 77 7.59 -12.11 17.79
C PHE A 77 8.34 -11.12 18.68
N PRO A 78 8.04 -11.06 20.00
CA PRO A 78 8.59 -10.06 20.92
C PRO A 78 10.12 -10.11 21.08
N ASP A 79 10.75 -11.23 20.73
CA ASP A 79 12.20 -11.42 20.79
C ASP A 79 12.93 -11.05 19.49
N VAL A 80 12.21 -10.60 18.46
CA VAL A 80 12.77 -10.29 17.14
C VAL A 80 12.68 -8.80 16.86
N ASN A 81 13.85 -8.15 16.78
CA ASN A 81 13.94 -6.79 16.27
C ASN A 81 13.97 -6.83 14.74
N LEU A 82 12.85 -6.51 14.10
CA LEU A 82 12.71 -6.54 12.64
C LEU A 82 13.10 -5.22 11.96
N GLY A 83 13.56 -4.26 12.75
CA GLY A 83 13.94 -2.93 12.26
C GLY A 83 12.73 -2.04 12.05
N PRO A 84 12.85 -0.99 11.23
CA PRO A 84 11.73 -0.09 10.96
C PRO A 84 10.54 -0.76 10.29
N HIS A 85 9.32 -0.32 10.64
CA HIS A 85 8.08 -0.67 9.93
C HIS A 85 8.28 -0.50 8.42
N ASP A 86 7.90 -1.53 7.64
CA ASP A 86 7.98 -1.52 6.17
C ASP A 86 6.92 -0.59 5.57
N VAL A 87 7.27 0.69 5.54
CA VAL A 87 6.39 1.78 5.17
C VAL A 87 7.02 2.53 4.02
N GLY A 88 6.32 2.62 2.90
CA GLY A 88 6.91 3.23 1.73
C GLY A 88 5.91 3.55 0.64
N VAL A 89 6.47 4.06 -0.44
CA VAL A 89 5.68 4.40 -1.62
C VAL A 89 6.36 3.85 -2.86
N PHE A 90 5.61 3.10 -3.65
CA PHE A 90 6.09 2.48 -4.88
C PHE A 90 5.40 3.11 -6.08
N ASN A 91 6.17 3.69 -7.00
CA ASN A 91 5.63 4.14 -8.28
C ASN A 91 5.52 2.95 -9.24
N VAL A 92 4.30 2.58 -9.64
CA VAL A 92 4.00 1.42 -10.48
C VAL A 92 4.59 1.57 -11.88
N LYS A 93 4.50 2.78 -12.43
CA LYS A 93 4.94 3.11 -13.79
C LYS A 93 6.47 3.10 -13.92
N GLU A 94 7.15 3.73 -12.97
CA GLU A 94 8.62 3.81 -12.91
C GLU A 94 9.26 2.58 -12.27
N LYS A 95 8.47 1.73 -11.62
CA LYS A 95 8.91 0.58 -10.82
C LYS A 95 9.94 0.96 -9.75
N LYS A 96 9.71 2.09 -9.09
CA LYS A 96 10.68 2.70 -8.17
C LYS A 96 10.08 2.86 -6.78
N PHE A 97 10.83 2.40 -5.79
CA PHE A 97 10.57 2.72 -4.39
C PHE A 97 11.01 4.15 -4.07
N GLY A 98 10.20 4.82 -3.26
CA GLY A 98 10.55 6.05 -2.58
C GLY A 98 10.13 5.95 -1.11
N SER A 99 10.62 6.89 -0.32
CA SER A 99 10.14 7.10 1.04
C SER A 99 9.01 8.14 1.02
N PHE A 100 7.98 7.90 1.82
CA PHE A 100 6.98 8.92 2.18
C PHE A 100 7.01 9.23 3.69
N TYR A 101 7.49 8.29 4.48
CA TYR A 101 7.68 8.39 5.91
C TYR A 101 9.04 7.78 6.25
N VAL A 102 9.79 8.44 7.13
CA VAL A 102 11.06 7.94 7.65
C VAL A 102 10.92 7.87 9.15
N SER A 103 10.76 6.67 9.68
CA SER A 103 10.85 6.43 11.11
C SER A 103 12.27 6.00 11.48
N THR A 104 12.74 6.50 12.61
CA THR A 104 13.96 6.00 13.25
C THR A 104 13.66 4.65 13.94
N PRO A 105 14.64 3.74 14.06
CA PRO A 105 14.45 2.49 14.82
C PRO A 105 13.91 2.71 16.24
N ALA A 106 14.34 3.79 16.91
CA ALA A 106 13.85 4.17 18.22
C ALA A 106 12.36 4.56 18.23
N GLN A 107 11.86 5.14 17.14
CA GLN A 107 10.44 5.47 17.00
C GLN A 107 9.57 4.26 16.66
N ASN A 108 10.12 3.20 16.05
CA ASN A 108 9.34 2.02 15.68
C ASN A 108 9.15 1.05 16.84
N ARG A 109 10.17 0.89 17.69
CA ARG A 109 10.20 -0.11 18.78
C ARG A 109 8.98 -0.07 19.72
N ASP A 110 8.47 1.13 20.00
CA ASP A 110 7.40 1.32 20.99
C ASP A 110 6.07 1.75 20.34
N MET A 111 5.99 1.74 18.99
CA MET A 111 4.82 2.23 18.25
C MET A 111 4.07 1.08 17.57
N PRO A 112 2.72 1.09 17.62
CA PRO A 112 1.93 0.12 16.88
C PRO A 112 2.20 0.24 15.37
N PRO A 113 1.89 -0.82 14.58
CA PRO A 113 1.94 -0.76 13.13
C PRO A 113 1.13 0.44 12.61
N PRO A 114 1.65 1.17 11.60
CA PRO A 114 0.97 2.35 11.07
C PRO A 114 -0.30 1.94 10.32
N ILE A 115 -1.34 2.76 10.47
CA ILE A 115 -2.64 2.56 9.84
C ILE A 115 -3.01 3.75 8.97
N TRP A 116 -3.82 3.52 7.93
CA TRP A 116 -4.38 4.62 7.14
C TRP A 116 -5.62 5.20 7.82
N ILE A 117 -5.65 6.53 7.98
CA ILE A 117 -6.83 7.26 8.43
C ILE A 117 -7.47 7.90 7.21
N PHE A 118 -8.69 7.47 6.87
CA PHE A 118 -9.50 8.10 5.84
C PHE A 118 -10.60 8.94 6.49
N PRO A 119 -10.83 10.17 6.00
CA PRO A 119 -12.02 10.90 6.41
C PRO A 119 -13.24 10.07 6.06
N THR A 120 -14.15 9.90 7.02
CA THR A 120 -15.47 9.37 6.71
C THR A 120 -16.16 10.43 5.86
N ILE A 121 -16.57 10.06 4.65
CA ILE A 121 -17.57 10.85 3.93
C ILE A 121 -18.83 10.69 4.78
N ALA A 122 -19.11 11.66 5.65
CA ALA A 122 -20.46 11.77 6.18
C ALA A 122 -21.35 11.95 4.95
N PRO A 123 -22.37 11.10 4.72
CA PRO A 123 -23.37 11.47 3.74
C PRO A 123 -23.91 12.82 4.19
N ASP A 124 -23.92 13.79 3.28
CA ASP A 124 -24.55 15.08 3.54
C ASP A 124 -25.97 14.79 4.03
N MET A 125 -26.21 15.03 5.32
CA MET A 125 -27.56 15.03 5.87
C MET A 125 -28.11 16.41 5.52
N ASP A 126 -28.60 16.53 4.28
CA ASP A 126 -29.48 17.62 3.85
C ASP A 126 -30.81 17.59 4.62
#